data_AF-A0A9Q0KQE4-F1
#
_entry.id   AF-A0A9Q0KQE4-F1
#
_cell.length_a   1.000
_cell.length_b   1.000
_cell.length_c   1.000
_cell.angle_alpha   90.00
_cell.angle_beta   90.00
_cell.angle_gamma   90.00
#
_symmetry.space_group_name_H-M   'P 1'
#
loop_
_entity.id
_entity.type
_entity.pdbx_description
1 polymer ?
#
loop_
_entity_poly.entity_id
_entity_poly.type
_entity_poly.pdbx_seq_one_letter_code
_entity_poly.pdbx_strand_id
1 'polypeptide(L)'
;MMTLVQQMEATTNLTSLTSGVMDTISTSGSFRCLQWWLRISTMFVCSVDTISNATSFARIGLHRPLFRQKGRERGREGRERGKEKKNHRASSSRLFLQTSGGISTTLITINNKQEGCFHKWRKGSHPLTVVGVLYLPKDESFQSSGCGRNCLGKCCLPGSKLPLYAFNKNGEDFMRGKAISMNLSVEDEEIPEISFLNTLLGEWEERMRRGLFRYDVTTCETKIIPGQYGFIAQLNEGRHLKKRPTEFRVDQVLQPFDENKFNFTKVGQEEVLFRFEPSDDGKTLFDPDASISAGGSQSSSVVAINVSPIEYGHVLLIPRVLDCLPQRIDPDSFLLAMHMATEAADPFFRLGYNSLGAFATINHLHFQAYCLAVPFPVEKAPTRKIAMVKGLPERGLVLSQLLNYPVRGLVFERGNTMRDLSNVVASSCICLQDNNIPYNVLISDCGKRVFIFPQCYAEKQALGEVSQQLLDTQVNPAVWEISGHMVLKRKKDYEDASEHYPCRLLAEVSLSEERFEEVKAYILEAAGLQEACLGAKDSIEQQEEVVFGGACSHPSSSPRLFGSEVIQ
;
A
#
# COMPACT_ATOMS: atom_id res chain seq x y z
N MET A 1 -16.36 43.40 28.14
CA MET A 1 -16.56 44.21 29.37
C MET A 1 -16.52 43.24 30.55
N MET A 2 -15.37 43.22 31.24
CA MET A 2 -15.21 43.50 32.68
C MET A 2 -15.89 42.43 33.57
N THR A 3 -15.15 41.69 34.40
CA THR A 3 -14.44 42.24 35.57
C THR A 3 -13.19 41.43 35.99
N LEU A 4 -12.15 42.20 36.38
CA LEU A 4 -10.89 42.00 37.14
C LEU A 4 -10.54 40.62 37.74
N VAL A 5 -9.31 40.06 37.64
CA VAL A 5 -7.91 40.48 37.96
C VAL A 5 -7.50 40.30 39.44
N GLN A 6 -6.36 39.58 39.61
CA GLN A 6 -5.45 39.38 40.77
C GLN A 6 -5.42 37.94 41.33
N GLN A 7 -4.30 37.28 41.66
CA GLN A 7 -2.86 37.45 41.45
C GLN A 7 -2.16 36.21 42.06
N MET A 8 -0.92 35.94 41.67
CA MET A 8 0.13 35.15 42.36
C MET A 8 0.43 33.70 41.90
N GLU A 9 1.67 33.61 41.41
CA GLU A 9 2.53 32.46 41.14
C GLU A 9 2.92 31.72 42.43
N ALA A 10 3.34 30.45 42.27
CA ALA A 10 4.50 29.79 42.89
C ALA A 10 4.21 28.36 43.42
N THR A 11 4.60 27.39 42.58
CA THR A 11 5.49 26.23 42.86
C THR A 11 5.46 25.48 44.21
N THR A 12 5.59 24.14 44.07
CA THR A 12 6.18 23.13 44.99
C THR A 12 5.39 22.80 46.27
N ASN A 13 5.23 21.57 46.75
CA ASN A 13 5.93 20.29 46.56
C ASN A 13 5.00 19.11 46.94
N LEU A 14 5.08 17.99 46.21
CA LEU A 14 4.53 16.69 46.62
C LEU A 14 5.50 15.97 47.56
N THR A 15 5.03 15.59 48.75
CA THR A 15 5.63 14.53 49.58
C THR A 15 4.55 13.74 50.31
N SER A 16 4.78 12.43 50.39
CA SER A 16 4.13 11.43 51.24
C SER A 16 2.87 10.74 50.70
N LEU A 17 3.06 9.45 50.39
CA LEU A 17 2.14 8.29 50.38
C LEU A 17 3.01 7.20 49.73
N THR A 18 3.48 6.16 50.41
CA THR A 18 2.66 5.15 51.08
C THR A 18 3.50 4.35 52.08
N SER A 19 2.88 4.00 53.21
CA SER A 19 3.36 3.01 54.18
C SER A 19 2.25 2.00 54.45
N GLY A 20 2.60 0.72 54.52
CA GLY A 20 1.76 -0.38 55.01
C GLY A 20 1.27 -1.31 53.90
N VAL A 21 1.27 -2.64 54.02
CA VAL A 21 1.54 -3.59 55.11
C VAL A 21 1.76 -4.95 54.42
N MET A 22 2.74 -5.77 54.86
CA MET A 22 2.52 -7.18 55.25
C MET A 22 3.84 -7.92 55.54
N ASP A 23 3.88 -8.47 56.76
CA ASP A 23 4.77 -9.48 57.34
C ASP A 23 4.79 -10.80 56.51
N THR A 24 5.63 -11.85 56.68
CA THR A 24 6.44 -12.40 57.78
C THR A 24 7.30 -13.59 57.23
N ILE A 25 8.39 -13.98 57.94
CA ILE A 25 9.04 -15.34 57.99
C ILE A 25 9.81 -15.79 56.72
N SER A 26 10.99 -16.44 56.72
CA SER A 26 12.08 -16.77 57.66
C SER A 26 13.17 -17.49 56.84
N THR A 27 14.44 -17.20 57.13
CA THR A 27 15.62 -18.08 56.99
C THR A 27 15.86 -18.85 55.66
N SER A 28 16.87 -18.44 54.88
CA SER A 28 18.19 -19.11 54.83
C SER A 28 19.02 -18.71 53.60
N GLY A 29 20.29 -18.35 53.83
CA GLY A 29 21.41 -18.66 52.93
C GLY A 29 21.53 -17.95 51.57
N SER A 30 21.83 -16.64 51.53
CA SER A 30 22.71 -16.03 50.50
C SER A 30 22.97 -14.53 50.73
N PHE A 31 23.70 -14.18 51.79
CA PHE A 31 24.08 -12.78 52.09
C PHE A 31 25.56 -12.44 51.83
N ARG A 32 26.26 -13.23 51.00
CA ARG A 32 27.64 -12.92 50.55
C ARG A 32 27.77 -12.49 49.08
N CYS A 33 26.73 -12.62 48.25
CA CYS A 33 26.72 -12.08 46.88
C CYS A 33 26.20 -10.62 46.79
N LEU A 34 25.40 -10.15 47.75
CA LEU A 34 24.82 -8.79 47.68
C LEU A 34 25.81 -7.66 48.07
N GLN A 35 26.86 -7.95 48.85
CA GLN A 35 27.89 -6.94 49.17
C GLN A 35 28.91 -6.71 48.04
N TRP A 36 29.03 -7.62 47.07
CA TRP A 36 29.87 -7.42 45.89
C TRP A 36 29.17 -6.58 44.81
N TRP A 37 27.83 -6.67 44.71
CA TRP A 37 27.04 -5.90 43.75
C TRP A 37 26.93 -4.41 44.13
N LEU A 38 26.78 -4.06 45.42
CA LEU A 38 26.66 -2.66 45.86
C LEU A 38 27.95 -1.82 45.70
N ARG A 39 29.14 -2.46 45.63
CA ARG A 39 30.41 -1.75 45.41
C ARG A 39 30.72 -1.44 43.93
N ILE A 40 30.12 -2.17 42.99
CA ILE A 40 30.27 -1.91 41.55
C ILE A 40 29.30 -0.79 41.11
N SER A 41 28.10 -0.74 41.70
CA SER A 41 27.10 0.28 41.38
C SER A 41 27.46 1.69 41.87
N THR A 42 28.29 1.83 42.91
CA THR A 42 28.74 3.15 43.39
C THR A 42 29.94 3.71 42.63
N MET A 43 30.71 2.89 41.90
CA MET A 43 31.81 3.38 41.03
C MET A 43 31.34 3.82 39.65
N PHE A 44 30.26 3.24 39.11
CA PHE A 44 29.73 3.62 37.79
C PHE A 44 28.87 4.88 37.80
N VAL A 45 28.22 5.21 38.94
CA VAL A 45 27.36 6.40 39.05
C VAL A 45 28.17 7.70 39.23
N CYS A 46 29.44 7.65 39.65
CA CYS A 46 30.28 8.86 39.80
C CYS A 46 31.12 9.27 38.57
N SER A 47 31.05 8.56 37.43
CA SER A 47 31.82 8.94 36.21
C SER A 47 30.98 9.45 35.04
N VAL A 48 29.64 9.37 35.11
CA VAL A 48 28.77 9.84 34.03
C VAL A 48 28.31 11.30 34.26
N ASP A 49 28.26 11.76 35.52
CA ASP A 49 27.81 13.12 35.86
C ASP A 49 28.87 14.22 35.69
N THR A 50 30.09 13.91 35.24
CA THR A 50 31.16 14.92 35.02
C THR A 50 31.45 15.22 33.54
N ILE A 51 30.69 14.68 32.58
CA ILE A 51 30.83 14.99 31.13
C ILE A 51 29.52 15.53 30.53
N SER A 52 28.71 16.25 31.30
CA SER A 52 27.56 16.97 30.75
C SER A 52 27.35 18.38 31.35
N ASN A 53 28.43 19.10 31.65
CA ASN A 53 28.38 20.55 31.87
C ASN A 53 29.74 21.20 31.58
N ALA A 54 30.04 21.42 30.29
CA ALA A 54 31.06 22.38 29.85
C ALA A 54 30.76 22.87 28.42
N THR A 55 29.70 23.65 28.26
CA THR A 55 29.55 24.56 27.12
C THR A 55 30.40 25.80 27.39
N SER A 56 31.63 25.86 26.86
CA SER A 56 32.25 27.16 26.53
C SER A 56 33.37 27.03 25.49
N PHE A 57 33.41 28.05 24.64
CA PHE A 57 34.20 28.25 23.43
C PHE A 57 35.67 27.78 23.46
N ALA A 58 36.06 27.00 22.45
CA ALA A 58 37.44 26.99 21.94
C ALA A 58 37.43 26.91 20.40
N ARG A 59 37.84 28.00 19.75
CA ARG A 59 38.21 28.04 18.33
C ARG A 59 39.36 27.06 18.10
N ILE A 60 39.23 26.14 17.15
CA ILE A 60 40.38 25.45 16.56
C ILE A 60 40.36 25.75 15.06
N GLY A 61 41.25 26.65 14.67
CA GLY A 61 41.65 26.82 13.28
C GLY A 61 42.50 25.63 12.85
N LEU A 62 42.13 25.03 11.72
CA LEU A 62 43.01 24.11 11.01
C LEU A 62 43.70 24.88 9.88
N HIS A 63 45.01 25.04 10.04
CA HIS A 63 45.94 25.53 9.03
C HIS A 63 45.80 24.71 7.74
N ARG A 64 45.49 25.38 6.63
CA ARG A 64 45.72 24.88 5.27
C ARG A 64 47.21 24.98 4.94
N PRO A 65 47.86 23.95 4.36
CA PRO A 65 49.13 24.12 3.68
C PRO A 65 48.91 24.88 2.36
N LEU A 66 49.68 25.95 2.17
CA LEU A 66 49.84 26.67 0.91
C LEU A 66 50.52 25.79 -0.13
N PHE A 67 49.89 25.61 -1.30
CA PHE A 67 50.60 25.35 -2.55
C PHE A 67 50.08 26.30 -3.64
N ARG A 68 50.87 27.34 -3.93
CA ARG A 68 50.93 28.10 -5.19
C ARG A 68 52.06 27.44 -6.00
N GLN A 69 52.14 27.37 -7.33
CA GLN A 69 51.38 27.88 -8.47
C GLN A 69 52.04 27.26 -9.72
N LYS A 70 51.30 26.99 -10.80
CA LYS A 70 51.60 27.35 -12.21
C LYS A 70 50.95 26.35 -13.17
N GLY A 71 50.14 26.89 -14.09
CA GLY A 71 49.53 26.13 -15.16
C GLY A 71 50.41 25.98 -16.40
N ARG A 72 50.01 25.08 -17.28
CA ARG A 72 50.00 25.29 -18.74
C ARG A 72 49.17 24.22 -19.44
N GLU A 73 48.57 24.70 -20.52
CA GLU A 73 47.69 24.15 -21.55
C GLU A 73 48.09 22.84 -22.29
N ARG A 74 47.04 22.24 -22.90
CA ARG A 74 46.95 21.42 -24.15
C ARG A 74 47.17 19.89 -24.11
N GLY A 75 46.09 19.16 -24.44
CA GLY A 75 45.96 18.46 -25.74
C GLY A 75 46.30 16.95 -25.86
N ARG A 76 45.30 16.20 -26.35
CA ARG A 76 45.31 14.93 -27.14
C ARG A 76 45.52 13.55 -26.47
N GLU A 77 44.55 12.68 -26.80
CA GLU A 77 44.58 11.26 -27.21
C GLU A 77 45.59 10.26 -26.61
N GLY A 78 45.09 9.08 -26.21
CA GLY A 78 45.89 7.85 -26.16
C GLY A 78 45.38 6.78 -25.18
N ARG A 79 44.93 5.65 -25.73
CA ARG A 79 44.78 4.34 -25.05
C ARG A 79 46.06 3.98 -24.27
N GLU A 80 45.93 3.40 -23.08
CA GLU A 80 46.56 2.10 -22.77
C GLU A 80 46.13 1.49 -21.42
N ARG A 81 46.21 0.16 -21.38
CA ARG A 81 45.86 -0.73 -20.27
C ARG A 81 46.94 -0.67 -19.18
N GLY A 82 46.54 -0.63 -17.91
CA GLY A 82 47.45 -0.80 -16.78
C GLY A 82 46.74 -1.38 -15.55
N LYS A 83 47.13 -2.59 -15.15
CA LYS A 83 46.71 -3.26 -13.91
C LYS A 83 47.22 -2.46 -12.70
N GLU A 84 46.34 -2.01 -11.81
CA GLU A 84 46.74 -1.39 -10.55
C GLU A 84 46.39 -2.29 -9.35
N LYS A 85 47.43 -2.74 -8.66
CA LYS A 85 47.37 -3.49 -7.40
C LYS A 85 46.88 -2.57 -6.28
N LYS A 86 45.78 -2.91 -5.62
CA LYS A 86 45.34 -2.25 -4.37
C LYS A 86 46.33 -2.56 -3.24
N ASN A 87 47.15 -1.58 -2.86
CA ASN A 87 47.84 -1.56 -1.56
C ASN A 87 46.90 -0.97 -0.51
N HIS A 88 46.32 -1.81 0.36
CA HIS A 88 45.61 -1.34 1.55
C HIS A 88 46.64 -0.90 2.60
N ARG A 89 46.77 0.41 2.82
CA ARG A 89 47.50 0.98 3.96
C ARG A 89 46.56 0.97 5.17
N ALA A 90 46.84 0.15 6.18
CA ALA A 90 46.11 0.15 7.45
C ALA A 90 46.35 1.49 8.18
N SER A 91 45.26 2.19 8.52
CA SER A 91 45.31 3.37 9.39
C SER A 91 45.21 2.92 10.85
N SER A 92 46.30 2.97 11.61
CA SER A 92 46.22 2.91 13.08
C SER A 92 46.12 4.34 13.62
N SER A 93 45.02 4.70 14.26
CA SER A 93 44.92 5.93 15.03
C SER A 93 45.48 5.68 16.44
N ARG A 94 46.50 6.44 16.87
CA ARG A 94 46.98 6.42 18.26
C ARG A 94 46.35 7.59 19.02
N LEU A 95 45.64 7.29 20.11
CA LEU A 95 45.16 8.29 21.06
C LEU A 95 46.14 8.30 22.24
N PHE A 96 46.76 9.45 22.54
CA PHE A 96 47.54 9.62 23.75
C PHE A 96 46.70 10.39 24.77
N LEU A 97 46.44 9.77 25.93
CA LEU A 97 45.90 10.43 27.11
C LEU A 97 47.06 10.72 28.04
N GLN A 98 47.35 12.00 28.28
CA GLN A 98 48.34 12.43 29.26
C GLN A 98 47.61 12.79 30.55
N THR A 99 47.74 11.97 31.58
CA THR A 99 47.29 12.32 32.93
C THR A 99 48.49 12.81 33.76
N SER A 100 48.27 13.85 34.54
CA SER A 100 49.26 14.45 35.44
C SER A 100 49.56 13.50 36.60
N GLY A 101 50.50 12.58 36.37
CA GLY A 101 50.88 11.57 37.37
C GLY A 101 51.70 10.43 36.77
N GLY A 102 52.78 10.73 36.05
CA GLY A 102 53.94 9.84 35.87
C GLY A 102 53.76 8.41 35.31
N ILE A 103 52.58 8.00 34.84
CA ILE A 103 52.34 6.66 34.27
C ILE A 103 51.68 6.82 32.90
N SER A 104 52.40 6.43 31.84
CA SER A 104 51.91 6.47 30.46
C SER A 104 51.16 5.18 30.14
N THR A 105 49.82 5.21 30.14
CA THR A 105 48.99 4.08 29.70
C THR A 105 48.73 4.19 28.20
N THR A 106 49.16 3.18 27.41
CA THR A 106 48.89 3.12 25.96
C THR A 106 47.71 2.20 25.70
N LEU A 107 46.60 2.72 25.16
CA LEU A 107 45.48 1.92 24.67
C LEU A 107 45.74 1.52 23.21
N ILE A 108 45.76 0.22 22.90
CA ILE A 108 45.90 -0.29 21.53
C ILE A 108 44.56 -0.91 21.11
N THR A 109 43.88 -0.28 20.16
CA THR A 109 42.67 -0.84 19.53
C THR A 109 43.08 -1.66 18.31
N ILE A 110 42.85 -2.98 18.32
CA ILE A 110 43.12 -3.86 17.18
C ILE A 110 41.79 -4.18 16.49
N ASN A 111 41.65 -3.78 15.23
CA ASN A 111 40.50 -4.10 14.40
C ASN A 111 40.83 -5.39 13.62
N ASN A 112 40.14 -6.49 13.92
CA ASN A 112 40.45 -7.79 13.31
C ASN A 112 40.06 -7.83 11.83
N LYS A 113 41.05 -7.61 10.94
CA LYS A 113 41.06 -8.21 9.60
C LYS A 113 42.44 -8.83 9.37
N GLN A 114 42.41 -10.15 9.15
CA GLN A 114 43.48 -11.08 8.76
C GLN A 114 44.18 -11.83 9.90
N GLU A 115 43.93 -13.14 9.93
CA GLU A 115 44.77 -14.15 10.56
C GLU A 115 46.16 -14.17 9.90
N GLY A 116 47.24 -14.06 10.68
CA GLY A 116 48.59 -14.29 10.17
C GLY A 116 49.71 -13.62 10.96
N CYS A 117 50.61 -14.47 11.51
CA CYS A 117 51.98 -14.17 11.95
C CYS A 117 52.19 -13.31 13.22
N PHE A 118 52.26 -13.97 14.38
CA PHE A 118 53.05 -13.47 15.51
C PHE A 118 54.49 -14.00 15.39
N HIS A 119 55.45 -13.12 15.10
CA HIS A 119 56.88 -13.40 15.30
C HIS A 119 57.61 -12.17 15.88
N LYS A 120 58.25 -12.41 17.04
CA LYS A 120 59.34 -11.66 17.70
C LYS A 120 59.17 -10.14 17.92
N TRP A 121 59.04 -9.76 19.18
CA TRP A 121 59.56 -8.48 19.69
C TRP A 121 60.64 -8.72 20.76
N ARG A 122 61.77 -8.03 20.60
CA ARG A 122 62.97 -8.11 21.44
C ARG A 122 62.76 -7.46 22.80
N LYS A 123 63.44 -8.01 23.82
CA LYS A 123 63.60 -7.47 25.18
C LYS A 123 64.17 -6.05 25.16
N GLY A 124 63.50 -5.14 25.87
CA GLY A 124 63.98 -3.80 26.20
C GLY A 124 63.07 -3.16 27.24
N SER A 125 63.56 -3.11 28.48
CA SER A 125 63.25 -2.29 29.66
C SER A 125 61.86 -1.63 29.82
N HIS A 126 61.23 -1.95 30.97
CA HIS A 126 59.97 -1.47 31.60
C HIS A 126 58.77 -2.42 31.46
N PRO A 127 58.15 -2.88 32.58
CA PRO A 127 56.99 -3.76 32.53
C PRO A 127 55.74 -2.95 32.15
N LEU A 128 55.20 -3.18 30.96
CA LEU A 128 53.84 -2.76 30.59
C LEU A 128 52.86 -3.77 31.19
N THR A 129 52.16 -3.38 32.26
CA THR A 129 51.04 -4.16 32.81
C THR A 129 49.85 -4.05 31.86
N VAL A 130 49.51 -5.13 31.17
CA VAL A 130 48.28 -5.21 30.36
C VAL A 130 47.11 -5.42 31.31
N VAL A 131 46.28 -4.38 31.50
CA VAL A 131 45.06 -4.46 32.31
C VAL A 131 43.85 -4.57 31.38
N GLY A 132 43.47 -5.81 31.04
CA GLY A 132 42.17 -6.15 30.44
C GLY A 132 42.07 -6.02 28.92
N VAL A 133 41.53 -7.07 28.29
CA VAL A 133 41.03 -7.05 26.91
C VAL A 133 39.52 -6.78 26.99
N LEU A 134 39.09 -5.60 26.56
CA LEU A 134 37.67 -5.27 26.44
C LEU A 134 37.14 -5.93 25.16
N TYR A 135 36.40 -7.03 25.33
CA TYR A 135 35.55 -7.55 24.27
C TYR A 135 34.35 -6.60 24.16
N LEU A 136 34.35 -5.72 23.17
CA LEU A 136 33.13 -5.04 22.78
C LEU A 136 32.16 -6.13 22.26
N PRO A 137 30.92 -6.19 22.76
CA PRO A 137 29.89 -6.99 22.13
C PRO A 137 29.86 -6.65 20.64
N LYS A 138 29.82 -7.68 19.78
CA LYS A 138 29.49 -7.49 18.37
C LYS A 138 28.23 -6.64 18.32
N ASP A 139 28.30 -5.55 17.57
CA ASP A 139 27.19 -4.68 17.17
C ASP A 139 25.83 -5.25 17.60
N GLU A 140 25.34 -4.84 18.78
CA GLU A 140 23.91 -4.69 18.89
C GLU A 140 23.56 -3.73 17.77
N SER A 141 22.79 -4.23 16.81
CA SER A 141 22.32 -3.48 15.67
C SER A 141 21.94 -2.09 16.17
N PHE A 142 22.43 -1.04 15.52
CA PHE A 142 21.74 0.23 15.55
C PHE A 142 20.33 -0.09 15.05
N GLN A 143 19.40 -0.44 15.95
CA GLN A 143 17.99 -0.26 15.74
C GLN A 143 17.90 1.23 15.47
N SER A 144 17.82 1.60 14.20
CA SER A 144 17.60 2.97 13.80
C SER A 144 16.40 3.42 14.61
N SER A 145 16.62 4.33 15.56
CA SER A 145 15.56 4.90 16.38
C SER A 145 14.60 5.51 15.36
N GLY A 146 13.48 4.84 15.11
CA GLY A 146 12.58 5.24 14.03
C GLY A 146 12.06 6.66 14.26
N CYS A 147 11.28 7.21 13.34
CA CYS A 147 10.80 8.59 13.47
C CYS A 147 9.83 8.85 14.64
N GLY A 148 9.61 7.87 15.53
CA GLY A 148 8.66 7.92 16.65
C GLY A 148 7.19 7.82 16.24
N ARG A 149 6.89 7.81 14.93
CA ARG A 149 5.51 7.74 14.39
C ARG A 149 5.09 6.37 13.90
N ASN A 150 5.94 5.35 14.10
CA ASN A 150 5.69 3.99 13.63
C ASN A 150 5.27 3.91 12.15
N CYS A 151 5.89 4.73 11.27
CA CYS A 151 5.38 4.91 9.91
C CYS A 151 5.83 3.80 8.94
N LEU A 152 5.30 3.80 7.71
CA LEU A 152 5.71 2.90 6.62
C LEU A 152 6.97 3.39 5.88
N GLY A 153 7.72 4.33 6.45
CA GLY A 153 8.91 4.91 5.85
C GLY A 153 10.16 4.09 6.13
N LYS A 154 11.25 4.39 5.40
CA LYS A 154 12.56 3.75 5.57
C LYS A 154 13.12 3.83 6.99
N CYS A 155 12.63 4.77 7.80
CA CYS A 155 13.01 4.94 9.19
C CYS A 155 12.35 3.94 10.16
N CYS A 156 11.22 3.33 9.79
CA CYS A 156 10.40 2.52 10.71
C CYS A 156 10.01 1.15 10.13
N LEU A 157 9.93 1.00 8.81
CA LEU A 157 9.46 -0.23 8.18
C LEU A 157 10.52 -1.36 8.16
N PRO A 158 11.81 -1.11 7.84
CA PRO A 158 12.81 -2.18 7.88
C PRO A 158 12.97 -2.74 9.29
N GLY A 159 12.89 -4.07 9.43
CA GLY A 159 12.98 -4.75 10.72
C GLY A 159 11.72 -4.68 11.58
N SER A 160 10.63 -4.09 11.08
CA SER A 160 9.33 -4.16 11.77
C SER A 160 8.64 -5.51 11.57
N LYS A 161 7.62 -5.76 12.38
CA LYS A 161 6.74 -6.92 12.25
C LYS A 161 5.42 -6.45 11.67
N LEU A 162 5.08 -6.96 10.50
CA LEU A 162 3.77 -6.77 9.89
C LEU A 162 3.26 -8.14 9.46
N PRO A 163 1.99 -8.49 9.78
CA PRO A 163 1.38 -9.72 9.31
C PRO A 163 1.59 -9.89 7.81
N LEU A 164 1.76 -11.12 7.34
CA LEU A 164 1.99 -11.46 5.95
C LEU A 164 0.88 -12.39 5.47
N TYR A 165 0.18 -11.96 4.43
CA TYR A 165 -0.61 -12.85 3.59
C TYR A 165 0.22 -13.18 2.35
N ALA A 166 0.75 -14.41 2.28
CA ALA A 166 1.43 -14.88 1.07
C ALA A 166 0.43 -15.64 0.19
N PHE A 167 0.20 -15.16 -1.02
CA PHE A 167 -0.79 -15.74 -1.94
C PHE A 167 -0.14 -16.72 -2.93
N ASN A 168 -0.92 -17.70 -3.40
CA ASN A 168 -0.43 -18.62 -4.41
C ASN A 168 -0.36 -17.96 -5.80
N LYS A 169 0.85 -17.61 -6.24
CA LYS A 169 1.09 -17.03 -7.57
C LYS A 169 0.69 -17.92 -8.75
N ASN A 170 0.54 -19.24 -8.51
CA ASN A 170 0.15 -20.26 -9.49
C ASN A 170 -1.24 -20.85 -9.21
N GLY A 171 -2.03 -20.27 -8.30
CA GLY A 171 -3.30 -20.84 -7.81
C GLY A 171 -4.36 -21.14 -8.90
N GLU A 172 -4.15 -20.63 -10.11
CA GLU A 172 -4.95 -20.89 -11.30
C GLU A 172 -4.97 -22.37 -11.73
N ASP A 173 -3.84 -23.08 -11.61
CA ASP A 173 -3.76 -24.52 -11.96
C ASP A 173 -4.40 -25.41 -10.89
N PHE A 174 -4.38 -24.97 -9.63
CA PHE A 174 -4.86 -25.75 -8.50
C PHE A 174 -6.39 -25.81 -8.43
N MET A 175 -7.10 -24.71 -8.72
CA MET A 175 -8.58 -24.73 -8.78
C MET A 175 -9.13 -25.54 -9.96
N ARG A 176 -8.41 -25.55 -11.10
CA ARG A 176 -8.71 -26.43 -12.24
C ARG A 176 -8.44 -27.89 -11.90
N GLY A 177 -7.39 -28.16 -11.11
CA GLY A 177 -7.09 -29.47 -10.53
C GLY A 177 -8.11 -29.94 -9.50
N LYS A 178 -8.61 -29.07 -8.60
CA LYS A 178 -9.61 -29.40 -7.56
C LYS A 178 -10.96 -29.77 -8.18
N ALA A 179 -11.39 -29.08 -9.24
CA ALA A 179 -12.59 -29.43 -10.00
C ALA A 179 -12.49 -30.78 -10.74
N ILE A 180 -11.28 -31.22 -11.10
CA ILE A 180 -11.02 -32.53 -11.72
C ILE A 180 -10.80 -33.62 -10.63
N SER A 181 -10.21 -33.24 -9.50
CA SER A 181 -9.88 -34.10 -8.35
C SER A 181 -11.07 -34.43 -7.46
N MET A 182 -12.16 -33.66 -7.50
CA MET A 182 -13.40 -34.01 -6.81
C MET A 182 -14.04 -35.33 -7.29
N ASN A 183 -13.52 -35.93 -8.37
CA ASN A 183 -13.92 -37.26 -8.83
C ASN A 183 -13.08 -38.42 -8.24
N LEU A 184 -12.08 -38.17 -7.40
CA LEU A 184 -11.25 -39.21 -6.76
C LEU A 184 -10.91 -38.80 -5.32
N SER A 185 -11.66 -39.33 -4.36
CA SER A 185 -11.46 -39.14 -2.92
C SER A 185 -10.17 -39.79 -2.41
N VAL A 186 -9.40 -39.06 -1.60
CA VAL A 186 -8.67 -39.61 -0.44
C VAL A 186 -8.66 -38.56 0.66
N GLU A 187 -8.91 -39.02 1.88
CA GLU A 187 -8.89 -38.30 3.15
C GLU A 187 -7.47 -37.75 3.44
N ASP A 188 -7.28 -36.45 3.29
CA ASP A 188 -6.21 -35.70 3.95
C ASP A 188 -6.88 -34.80 5.00
N GLU A 189 -6.34 -34.74 6.21
CA GLU A 189 -6.82 -33.84 7.27
C GLU A 189 -6.95 -32.41 6.71
N GLU A 190 -8.19 -31.91 6.63
CA GLU A 190 -8.51 -30.58 6.09
C GLU A 190 -7.86 -29.52 6.98
N ILE A 191 -6.64 -29.10 6.62
CA ILE A 191 -6.09 -27.83 7.10
C ILE A 191 -7.09 -26.75 6.63
N PRO A 192 -7.69 -25.95 7.53
CA PRO A 192 -8.66 -24.94 7.14
C PRO A 192 -8.05 -24.02 6.09
N GLU A 193 -8.63 -24.01 4.89
CA GLU A 193 -8.19 -23.16 3.79
C GLU A 193 -8.29 -21.70 4.23
N ILE A 194 -7.16 -20.99 4.29
CA ILE A 194 -7.10 -19.62 4.78
C ILE A 194 -7.84 -18.71 3.80
N SER A 195 -9.05 -18.29 4.17
CA SER A 195 -9.82 -17.34 3.37
C SER A 195 -9.20 -15.95 3.45
N PHE A 196 -8.74 -15.44 2.30
CA PHE A 196 -8.23 -14.07 2.17
C PHE A 196 -9.26 -13.06 2.65
N LEU A 197 -10.51 -13.18 2.18
CA LEU A 197 -11.54 -12.19 2.45
C LEU A 197 -11.91 -12.16 3.93
N ASN A 198 -12.06 -13.31 4.58
CA ASN A 198 -12.35 -13.36 6.02
C ASN A 198 -11.18 -12.79 6.83
N THR A 199 -9.94 -13.05 6.42
CA THR A 199 -8.75 -12.48 7.06
C THR A 199 -8.74 -10.95 6.92
N LEU A 200 -8.98 -10.44 5.71
CA LEU A 200 -9.06 -9.01 5.42
C LEU A 200 -10.15 -8.32 6.25
N LEU A 201 -11.36 -8.88 6.26
CA LEU A 201 -12.50 -8.30 6.97
C LEU A 201 -12.31 -8.37 8.49
N GLY A 202 -11.80 -9.48 9.02
CA GLY A 202 -11.49 -9.60 10.44
C GLY A 202 -10.44 -8.59 10.92
N GLU A 203 -9.36 -8.41 10.14
CA GLU A 203 -8.34 -7.40 10.43
C GLU A 203 -8.91 -5.97 10.30
N TRP A 204 -9.77 -5.72 9.31
CA TRP A 204 -10.44 -4.42 9.12
C TRP A 204 -11.36 -4.08 10.30
N GLU A 205 -12.17 -5.03 10.78
CA GLU A 205 -13.03 -4.89 11.95
C GLU A 205 -12.24 -4.68 13.25
N GLU A 206 -11.08 -5.32 13.40
CA GLU A 206 -10.16 -5.04 14.50
C GLU A 206 -9.73 -3.57 14.50
N ARG A 207 -9.38 -3.00 13.34
CA ARG A 207 -9.01 -1.58 13.26
C ARG A 207 -10.21 -0.66 13.51
N MET A 208 -11.43 -1.09 13.17
CA MET A 208 -12.67 -0.38 13.51
C MET A 208 -12.85 -0.33 15.03
N ARG A 209 -12.73 -1.48 15.71
CA ARG A 209 -12.82 -1.56 17.18
C ARG A 209 -11.75 -0.74 17.90
N ARG A 210 -10.57 -0.60 17.29
CA ARG A 210 -9.47 0.26 17.80
C ARG A 210 -9.69 1.75 17.53
N GLY A 211 -10.74 2.14 16.79
CA GLY A 211 -11.06 3.54 16.53
C GLY A 211 -10.12 4.24 15.54
N LEU A 212 -9.51 3.50 14.62
CA LEU A 212 -8.58 4.08 13.63
C LEU A 212 -9.27 4.79 12.44
N PHE A 213 -10.59 4.67 12.35
CA PHE A 213 -11.39 5.26 11.28
C PHE A 213 -11.90 6.64 11.68
N ARG A 214 -12.06 7.52 10.70
CA ARG A 214 -12.52 8.89 10.94
C ARG A 214 -14.02 9.00 11.24
N TYR A 215 -14.79 7.97 10.94
CA TYR A 215 -16.22 7.83 11.18
C TYR A 215 -16.61 6.36 10.96
N ASP A 216 -17.79 5.99 11.45
CA ASP A 216 -18.36 4.66 11.26
C ASP A 216 -19.16 4.60 9.95
N VAL A 217 -18.63 3.89 8.96
CA VAL A 217 -19.26 3.73 7.64
C VAL A 217 -20.50 2.87 7.67
N THR A 218 -20.64 1.99 8.66
CA THR A 218 -21.79 1.07 8.77
C THR A 218 -23.10 1.80 9.12
N THR A 219 -22.99 3.05 9.54
CA THR A 219 -24.12 3.94 9.82
C THR A 219 -24.60 4.74 8.61
N CYS A 220 -23.90 4.66 7.47
CA CYS A 220 -24.26 5.39 6.28
C CYS A 220 -25.53 4.82 5.64
N GLU A 221 -26.46 5.70 5.28
CA GLU A 221 -27.71 5.31 4.61
C GLU A 221 -27.42 4.95 3.15
N THR A 222 -27.83 3.75 2.73
CA THR A 222 -27.67 3.25 1.35
C THR A 222 -29.01 2.80 0.78
N LYS A 223 -29.31 3.14 -0.47
CA LYS A 223 -30.48 2.66 -1.21
C LYS A 223 -30.18 2.43 -2.68
N ILE A 224 -30.94 1.52 -3.30
CA ILE A 224 -30.98 1.39 -4.75
C ILE A 224 -31.99 2.41 -5.29
N ILE A 225 -31.53 3.28 -6.19
CA ILE A 225 -32.37 4.23 -6.91
C ILE A 225 -33.26 3.42 -7.87
N PRO A 226 -34.61 3.57 -7.81
CA PRO A 226 -35.49 2.90 -8.75
C PRO A 226 -35.27 3.37 -10.20
N GLY A 227 -35.22 2.43 -11.14
CA GLY A 227 -35.17 2.70 -12.57
C GLY A 227 -34.45 1.60 -13.36
N GLN A 228 -34.02 1.92 -14.58
CA GLN A 228 -33.44 0.97 -15.52
C GLN A 228 -32.07 0.45 -15.07
N TYR A 229 -31.24 1.31 -14.50
CA TYR A 229 -29.86 1.02 -14.11
C TYR A 229 -29.79 0.44 -12.69
N GLY A 230 -30.66 0.90 -11.80
CA GLY A 230 -30.59 0.60 -10.37
C GLY A 230 -29.32 1.14 -9.74
N PHE A 231 -29.02 2.43 -9.95
CA PHE A 231 -27.88 3.10 -9.32
C PHE A 231 -27.92 2.96 -7.80
N ILE A 232 -26.76 2.79 -7.16
CA ILE A 232 -26.67 2.69 -5.71
C ILE A 232 -26.38 4.09 -5.18
N ALA A 233 -27.25 4.65 -4.36
CA ALA A 233 -27.01 5.91 -3.67
C ALA A 233 -26.60 5.63 -2.22
N GLN A 234 -25.53 6.26 -1.76
CA GLN A 234 -25.11 6.19 -0.37
C GLN A 234 -24.82 7.60 0.16
N LEU A 235 -25.33 7.92 1.35
CA LEU A 235 -25.12 9.20 2.01
C LEU A 235 -23.91 9.17 2.95
N ASN A 236 -22.82 9.83 2.54
CA ASN A 236 -21.59 9.95 3.33
C ASN A 236 -21.33 11.41 3.73
N GLU A 237 -22.14 11.92 4.66
CA GLU A 237 -22.01 13.29 5.17
C GLU A 237 -20.68 13.49 5.90
N GLY A 238 -20.08 14.68 5.77
CA GLY A 238 -18.84 15.03 6.44
C GLY A 238 -17.57 14.32 5.94
N ARG A 239 -17.68 13.26 5.12
CA ARG A 239 -16.52 12.58 4.51
C ARG A 239 -15.62 13.54 3.74
N HIS A 240 -16.25 14.45 2.99
CA HIS A 240 -15.55 15.44 2.16
C HIS A 240 -14.80 16.50 2.98
N LEU A 241 -15.26 16.81 4.20
CA LEU A 241 -14.62 17.80 5.09
C LEU A 241 -13.26 17.34 5.60
N LYS A 242 -13.08 16.01 5.72
CA LYS A 242 -11.81 15.40 6.13
C LYS A 242 -10.93 15.03 4.93
N LYS A 243 -11.40 15.24 3.70
CA LYS A 243 -10.65 14.90 2.49
C LYS A 243 -9.47 15.87 2.35
N ARG A 244 -8.28 15.33 2.10
CA ARG A 244 -7.10 16.15 1.82
C ARG A 244 -7.30 16.87 0.49
N PRO A 245 -6.90 18.16 0.37
CA PRO A 245 -6.91 18.84 -0.92
C PRO A 245 -5.97 18.13 -1.89
N THR A 246 -6.31 18.16 -3.18
CA THR A 246 -5.45 17.62 -4.22
C THR A 246 -4.20 18.48 -4.34
N GLU A 247 -3.04 17.92 -4.03
CA GLU A 247 -1.75 18.63 -4.04
C GLU A 247 -1.02 18.57 -5.40
N PHE A 248 -1.65 18.03 -6.43
CA PHE A 248 -1.08 17.85 -7.76
C PHE A 248 -1.90 18.52 -8.85
N ARG A 249 -1.26 18.64 -10.02
CA ARG A 249 -1.87 19.20 -11.21
C ARG A 249 -2.98 18.29 -11.73
N VAL A 250 -4.12 18.85 -12.12
CA VAL A 250 -5.23 18.06 -12.65
C VAL A 250 -5.13 17.84 -14.17
N ASP A 251 -4.29 18.62 -14.86
CA ASP A 251 -4.10 18.57 -16.31
C ASP A 251 -3.08 17.52 -16.78
N GLN A 252 -2.42 16.83 -15.85
CA GLN A 252 -1.41 15.81 -16.15
C GLN A 252 -1.68 14.50 -15.42
N VAL A 253 -1.85 13.42 -16.20
CA VAL A 253 -2.04 12.06 -15.71
C VAL A 253 -0.77 11.52 -15.06
N LEU A 254 0.39 11.78 -15.67
CA LEU A 254 1.69 11.36 -15.14
C LEU A 254 2.43 12.53 -14.49
N GLN A 255 2.75 12.37 -13.21
CA GLN A 255 3.55 13.32 -12.45
C GLN A 255 4.58 12.57 -11.60
N PRO A 256 5.79 13.11 -11.40
CA PRO A 256 6.78 12.49 -10.54
C PRO A 256 6.28 12.38 -9.11
N PHE A 257 6.69 11.32 -8.42
CA PHE A 257 6.47 11.20 -6.98
C PHE A 257 7.13 12.38 -6.25
N ASP A 258 6.47 12.88 -5.21
CA ASP A 258 6.96 13.98 -4.39
C ASP A 258 6.93 13.57 -2.91
N GLU A 259 8.11 13.40 -2.32
CA GLU A 259 8.27 12.99 -0.93
C GLU A 259 7.77 14.05 0.07
N ASN A 260 7.70 15.32 -0.34
CA ASN A 260 7.27 16.41 0.53
C ASN A 260 5.74 16.42 0.70
N LYS A 261 5.01 16.05 -0.36
CA LYS A 261 3.54 15.89 -0.36
C LYS A 261 3.10 14.67 0.43
N PHE A 262 1.81 14.58 0.75
CA PHE A 262 1.33 13.38 1.43
C PHE A 262 1.53 12.12 0.56
N ASN A 263 2.01 11.05 1.19
CA ASN A 263 2.21 9.75 0.56
C ASN A 263 2.19 8.64 1.62
N PHE A 264 1.98 7.38 1.18
CA PHE A 264 1.76 6.27 2.10
C PHE A 264 2.96 5.86 2.97
N THR A 265 4.19 6.32 2.68
CA THR A 265 5.33 6.09 3.60
C THR A 265 5.14 6.82 4.96
N LYS A 266 4.23 7.80 5.00
CA LYS A 266 3.91 8.60 6.18
C LYS A 266 2.76 8.02 7.02
N VAL A 267 2.09 6.96 6.54
CA VAL A 267 1.01 6.26 7.25
C VAL A 267 1.60 5.43 8.40
N GLY A 268 0.88 5.33 9.51
CA GLY A 268 1.24 4.50 10.65
C GLY A 268 1.05 3.01 10.37
N GLN A 269 1.94 2.17 10.87
CA GLN A 269 1.86 0.71 10.70
C GLN A 269 0.61 0.11 11.34
N GLU A 270 -0.01 0.78 12.32
CA GLU A 270 -1.28 0.39 12.91
C GLU A 270 -2.47 0.40 11.93
N GLU A 271 -2.38 1.18 10.84
CA GLU A 271 -3.37 1.22 9.76
C GLU A 271 -3.21 0.05 8.78
N VAL A 272 -2.07 -0.68 8.82
CA VAL A 272 -1.83 -1.85 7.95
C VAL A 272 -2.58 -3.06 8.49
N LEU A 273 -3.24 -3.78 7.59
CA LEU A 273 -3.81 -5.10 7.87
C LEU A 273 -2.70 -6.15 7.79
N PHE A 274 -2.06 -6.24 6.62
CA PHE A 274 -0.97 -7.18 6.35
C PHE A 274 -0.18 -6.76 5.10
N ARG A 275 0.99 -7.37 4.92
CA ARG A 275 1.72 -7.44 3.66
C ARG A 275 1.05 -8.43 2.73
N PHE A 276 1.02 -8.14 1.45
CA PHE A 276 0.43 -9.00 0.42
C PHE A 276 1.49 -9.32 -0.63
N GLU A 277 2.06 -10.51 -0.54
CA GLU A 277 3.26 -10.90 -1.30
C GLU A 277 3.06 -12.29 -1.95
N PRO A 278 3.68 -12.56 -3.12
CA PRO A 278 3.58 -13.88 -3.73
C PRO A 278 4.31 -14.92 -2.88
N SER A 279 3.73 -16.11 -2.74
CA SER A 279 4.38 -17.23 -2.08
C SER A 279 5.50 -17.85 -2.91
N ASP A 280 6.59 -18.25 -2.24
CA ASP A 280 7.73 -18.94 -2.84
C ASP A 280 7.42 -20.42 -3.10
N ASP A 281 6.70 -21.08 -2.19
CA ASP A 281 6.39 -22.51 -2.24
C ASP A 281 5.05 -22.84 -2.91
N GLY A 282 4.34 -21.80 -3.38
CA GLY A 282 3.05 -21.94 -4.05
C GLY A 282 1.89 -22.28 -3.12
N LYS A 283 2.06 -22.13 -1.80
CA LYS A 283 0.98 -22.28 -0.83
C LYS A 283 0.52 -20.92 -0.33
N THR A 284 -0.80 -20.79 -0.16
CA THR A 284 -1.38 -19.64 0.52
C THR A 284 -1.14 -19.79 2.03
N LEU A 285 -0.60 -18.74 2.66
CA LEU A 285 -0.33 -18.72 4.09
C LEU A 285 -0.64 -17.34 4.68
N PHE A 286 -1.02 -17.33 5.96
CA PHE A 286 -1.11 -16.12 6.75
C PHE A 286 -0.20 -16.26 7.98
N ASP A 287 0.79 -15.38 8.10
CA ASP A 287 1.72 -15.32 9.22
C ASP A 287 1.54 -13.97 9.95
N PRO A 288 0.92 -13.96 11.15
CA PRO A 288 0.67 -12.73 11.90
C PRO A 288 1.94 -12.06 12.44
N ASP A 289 3.04 -12.79 12.58
CA ASP A 289 4.28 -12.34 13.24
C ASP A 289 5.47 -12.17 12.27
N ALA A 290 5.19 -12.17 10.96
CA ALA A 290 6.20 -12.12 9.93
C ALA A 290 7.11 -10.88 10.05
N SER A 291 8.42 -11.11 10.07
CA SER A 291 9.41 -10.05 10.18
C SER A 291 9.83 -9.52 8.80
N ILE A 292 9.92 -8.20 8.67
CA ILE A 292 10.41 -7.57 7.44
C ILE A 292 11.93 -7.60 7.45
N SER A 293 12.51 -8.28 6.45
CA SER A 293 13.96 -8.39 6.31
C SER A 293 14.61 -7.02 6.16
N ALA A 294 15.49 -6.65 7.09
CA ALA A 294 16.22 -5.37 7.08
C ALA A 294 17.19 -5.21 5.87
N GLY A 295 17.40 -6.27 5.08
CA GLY A 295 18.23 -6.29 3.87
C GLY A 295 17.53 -6.86 2.64
N GLY A 296 16.19 -6.94 2.64
CA GLY A 296 15.43 -7.39 1.47
C GLY A 296 15.67 -6.48 0.26
N SER A 297 15.90 -7.07 -0.91
CA SER A 297 16.12 -6.32 -2.17
C SER A 297 14.83 -5.67 -2.71
N GLN A 298 13.66 -6.13 -2.26
CA GLN A 298 12.35 -5.71 -2.78
C GLN A 298 11.52 -5.05 -1.68
N SER A 299 10.93 -3.91 -1.99
CA SER A 299 9.99 -3.25 -1.09
C SER A 299 8.70 -4.06 -0.96
N SER A 300 8.19 -4.19 0.27
CA SER A 300 6.91 -4.86 0.53
C SER A 300 5.73 -4.10 -0.05
N SER A 301 4.75 -4.86 -0.56
CA SER A 301 3.41 -4.38 -0.87
C SER A 301 2.50 -4.60 0.34
N VAL A 302 1.68 -3.61 0.66
CA VAL A 302 0.87 -3.63 1.89
C VAL A 302 -0.60 -3.40 1.59
N VAL A 303 -1.46 -3.98 2.43
CA VAL A 303 -2.90 -3.70 2.48
C VAL A 303 -3.16 -2.91 3.75
N ALA A 304 -3.70 -1.71 3.62
CA ALA A 304 -4.02 -0.82 4.73
C ALA A 304 -5.49 -0.42 4.72
N ILE A 305 -6.05 -0.05 5.87
CA ILE A 305 -7.39 0.52 5.90
C ILE A 305 -7.43 1.84 5.13
N ASN A 306 -8.55 2.12 4.48
CA ASN A 306 -8.86 3.49 4.14
C ASN A 306 -9.49 4.15 5.37
N VAL A 307 -8.76 5.02 6.06
CA VAL A 307 -9.26 5.73 7.26
C VAL A 307 -10.47 6.64 6.99
N SER A 308 -10.82 6.89 5.72
CA SER A 308 -12.08 7.51 5.28
C SER A 308 -12.89 6.55 4.39
N PRO A 309 -13.38 5.44 4.96
CA PRO A 309 -13.96 4.32 4.23
C PRO A 309 -15.21 4.76 3.47
N ILE A 310 -15.47 4.13 2.33
CA ILE A 310 -16.68 4.39 1.53
C ILE A 310 -17.72 3.35 1.89
N GLU A 311 -17.28 2.10 2.03
CA GLU A 311 -18.11 0.98 2.42
C GLU A 311 -17.31 0.06 3.36
N TYR A 312 -17.98 -0.92 3.95
CA TYR A 312 -17.42 -2.02 4.71
C TYR A 312 -16.28 -2.73 3.97
N GLY A 313 -15.19 -2.99 4.69
CA GLY A 313 -13.98 -3.58 4.13
C GLY A 313 -13.18 -2.65 3.22
N HIS A 314 -13.43 -1.32 3.24
CA HIS A 314 -12.66 -0.40 2.39
C HIS A 314 -11.17 -0.32 2.79
N VAL A 315 -10.33 -0.88 1.93
CA VAL A 315 -8.87 -0.95 2.05
C VAL A 315 -8.16 -0.30 0.86
N LEU A 316 -6.85 -0.07 1.04
CA LEU A 316 -5.90 0.38 0.04
C LEU A 316 -4.86 -0.72 -0.17
N LEU A 317 -4.68 -1.17 -1.41
CA LEU A 317 -3.51 -1.95 -1.82
C LEU A 317 -2.44 -0.97 -2.28
N ILE A 318 -1.27 -0.98 -1.63
CA ILE A 318 -0.15 -0.08 -1.89
C ILE A 318 1.05 -0.95 -2.32
N PRO A 319 1.30 -1.08 -3.64
CA PRO A 319 2.41 -1.86 -4.15
C PRO A 319 3.76 -1.23 -3.77
N ARG A 320 4.70 -2.06 -3.29
CA ARG A 320 6.11 -1.69 -3.08
C ARG A 320 6.30 -0.31 -2.42
N VAL A 321 5.77 -0.14 -1.21
CA VAL A 321 5.59 1.17 -0.55
C VAL A 321 6.86 2.04 -0.44
N LEU A 322 8.05 1.44 -0.30
CA LEU A 322 9.33 2.15 -0.22
C LEU A 322 9.94 2.49 -1.59
N ASP A 323 9.45 1.90 -2.68
CA ASP A 323 9.84 2.25 -4.04
C ASP A 323 9.22 3.59 -4.49
N CYS A 324 8.23 4.09 -3.74
CA CYS A 324 7.61 5.40 -3.95
C CYS A 324 7.08 5.56 -5.38
N LEU A 325 6.43 4.52 -5.89
CA LEU A 325 5.88 4.52 -7.25
C LEU A 325 4.84 5.64 -7.37
N PRO A 326 4.90 6.51 -8.40
CA PRO A 326 3.82 7.48 -8.64
C PRO A 326 2.51 6.77 -8.96
N GLN A 327 1.38 7.47 -8.95
CA GLN A 327 0.06 6.92 -9.30
C GLN A 327 -0.03 6.60 -10.80
N ARG A 328 0.67 5.54 -11.21
CA ARG A 328 0.92 5.09 -12.57
C ARG A 328 0.77 3.58 -12.62
N ILE A 329 0.00 3.05 -13.56
CA ILE A 329 -0.09 1.60 -13.76
C ILE A 329 1.20 1.07 -14.38
N ASP A 330 1.70 -0.02 -13.80
CA ASP A 330 2.75 -0.89 -14.35
C ASP A 330 2.29 -2.35 -14.35
N PRO A 331 2.88 -3.23 -15.18
CA PRO A 331 2.42 -4.61 -15.32
C PRO A 331 2.43 -5.41 -14.00
N ASP A 332 3.45 -5.24 -13.18
CA ASP A 332 3.63 -6.03 -11.95
C ASP A 332 2.64 -5.59 -10.87
N SER A 333 2.45 -4.29 -10.71
CA SER A 333 1.49 -3.73 -9.75
C SER A 333 0.04 -4.01 -10.13
N PHE A 334 -0.28 -4.01 -11.43
CA PHE A 334 -1.62 -4.39 -11.89
C PHE A 334 -1.89 -5.88 -11.68
N LEU A 335 -0.90 -6.74 -11.98
CA LEU A 335 -1.00 -8.17 -11.73
C LEU A 335 -1.19 -8.47 -10.23
N LEU A 336 -0.53 -7.73 -9.34
CA LEU A 336 -0.74 -7.83 -7.90
C LEU A 336 -2.20 -7.52 -7.50
N ALA A 337 -2.82 -6.49 -8.09
CA ALA A 337 -4.23 -6.18 -7.86
C ALA A 337 -5.15 -7.31 -8.37
N MET A 338 -4.84 -7.91 -9.53
CA MET A 338 -5.60 -9.05 -10.06
C MET A 338 -5.50 -10.29 -9.16
N HIS A 339 -4.33 -10.55 -8.57
CA HIS A 339 -4.18 -11.61 -7.56
C HIS A 339 -5.04 -11.34 -6.33
N MET A 340 -5.07 -10.11 -5.81
CA MET A 340 -5.95 -9.76 -4.68
C MET A 340 -7.43 -10.02 -4.99
N ALA A 341 -7.89 -9.64 -6.19
CA ALA A 341 -9.26 -9.91 -6.62
C ALA A 341 -9.56 -11.41 -6.72
N THR A 342 -8.58 -12.20 -7.16
CA THR A 342 -8.69 -13.66 -7.30
C THR A 342 -8.70 -14.35 -5.94
N GLU A 343 -7.81 -13.97 -5.02
CA GLU A 343 -7.73 -14.53 -3.67
C GLU A 343 -8.99 -14.22 -2.84
N ALA A 344 -9.59 -13.05 -3.05
CA ALA A 344 -10.87 -12.71 -2.40
C ALA A 344 -12.00 -13.68 -2.78
N ALA A 345 -11.96 -14.23 -4.00
CA ALA A 345 -12.90 -15.22 -4.52
C ALA A 345 -14.39 -14.85 -4.33
N ASP A 346 -14.69 -13.55 -4.25
CA ASP A 346 -16.03 -13.01 -4.04
C ASP A 346 -16.34 -11.94 -5.10
N PRO A 347 -17.46 -12.06 -5.86
CA PRO A 347 -17.80 -11.12 -6.93
C PRO A 347 -18.21 -9.73 -6.42
N PHE A 348 -18.53 -9.60 -5.13
CA PHE A 348 -18.90 -8.35 -4.47
C PHE A 348 -17.72 -7.61 -3.86
N PHE A 349 -16.56 -8.26 -3.75
CA PHE A 349 -15.29 -7.59 -3.50
C PHE A 349 -14.69 -7.07 -4.80
N ARG A 350 -14.59 -5.75 -4.92
CA ARG A 350 -14.14 -5.07 -6.14
C ARG A 350 -12.91 -4.26 -5.86
N LEU A 351 -12.01 -4.19 -6.83
CA LEU A 351 -10.89 -3.26 -6.79
C LEU A 351 -11.12 -2.14 -7.80
N GLY A 352 -10.77 -0.93 -7.39
CA GLY A 352 -10.86 0.28 -8.17
C GLY A 352 -9.51 0.99 -8.26
N TYR A 353 -9.19 1.51 -9.44
CA TYR A 353 -8.06 2.39 -9.67
C TYR A 353 -8.53 3.70 -10.30
N ASN A 354 -7.92 4.79 -9.85
CA ASN A 354 -8.10 6.11 -10.41
C ASN A 354 -6.73 6.63 -10.84
N SER A 355 -6.61 7.12 -12.06
CA SER A 355 -5.43 7.88 -12.49
C SER A 355 -5.49 9.33 -12.00
N LEU A 356 -4.37 10.07 -12.05
CA LEU A 356 -4.41 11.52 -11.87
C LEU A 356 -5.24 12.14 -13.02
N GLY A 357 -6.01 13.17 -12.74
CA GLY A 357 -7.03 13.70 -13.68
C GLY A 357 -8.35 12.93 -13.68
N ALA A 358 -8.39 11.72 -13.11
CA ALA A 358 -9.59 10.90 -12.95
C ALA A 358 -9.92 10.65 -11.46
N PHE A 359 -9.72 11.68 -10.64
CA PHE A 359 -10.05 11.71 -9.20
C PHE A 359 -9.26 10.77 -8.29
N ALA A 360 -8.07 10.33 -8.71
CA ALA A 360 -7.03 10.04 -7.72
C ALA A 360 -6.81 11.26 -6.82
N THR A 361 -6.31 11.06 -5.60
CA THR A 361 -6.07 12.15 -4.62
C THR A 361 -4.69 12.11 -4.00
N ILE A 362 -3.92 11.06 -4.27
CA ILE A 362 -2.56 10.86 -3.76
C ILE A 362 -1.71 10.39 -4.95
N ASN A 363 -0.55 11.01 -5.16
CA ASN A 363 0.42 10.59 -6.18
C ASN A 363 1.42 9.58 -5.59
N HIS A 364 0.90 8.44 -5.15
CA HIS A 364 1.65 7.26 -4.73
C HIS A 364 0.77 6.07 -5.11
N LEU A 365 1.28 5.16 -5.93
CA LEU A 365 0.53 4.04 -6.49
C LEU A 365 -0.31 3.32 -5.43
N HIS A 366 -1.62 3.32 -5.64
CA HIS A 366 -2.56 2.56 -4.84
C HIS A 366 -3.79 2.15 -5.64
N PHE A 367 -4.34 1.00 -5.26
CA PHE A 367 -5.67 0.56 -5.62
C PHE A 367 -6.57 0.66 -4.39
N GLN A 368 -7.86 0.83 -4.60
CA GLN A 368 -8.88 0.83 -3.54
C GLN A 368 -9.69 -0.44 -3.67
N ALA A 369 -10.19 -0.99 -2.59
CA ALA A 369 -11.10 -2.14 -2.64
C ALA A 369 -12.12 -2.08 -1.51
N TYR A 370 -13.33 -2.60 -1.72
CA TYR A 370 -14.31 -2.81 -0.65
C TYR A 370 -15.32 -3.90 -1.04
N CYS A 371 -16.09 -4.37 -0.06
CA CYS A 371 -17.21 -5.29 -0.25
C CYS A 371 -18.51 -4.52 -0.36
N LEU A 372 -19.29 -4.75 -1.42
CA LEU A 372 -20.68 -4.31 -1.46
C LEU A 372 -21.52 -5.37 -2.15
N ALA A 373 -22.37 -6.05 -1.36
CA ALA A 373 -23.18 -7.21 -1.75
C ALA A 373 -24.37 -6.84 -2.68
N VAL A 374 -24.12 -5.96 -3.64
CA VAL A 374 -25.05 -5.53 -4.69
C VAL A 374 -24.27 -5.46 -6.01
N PRO A 375 -24.81 -6.00 -7.12
CA PRO A 375 -24.21 -5.80 -8.44
C PRO A 375 -24.20 -4.32 -8.81
N PHE A 376 -23.05 -3.81 -9.25
CA PHE A 376 -22.95 -2.44 -9.71
C PHE A 376 -23.73 -2.26 -11.03
N PRO A 377 -24.35 -1.09 -11.26
CA PRO A 377 -25.03 -0.78 -12.51
C PRO A 377 -24.22 -1.13 -13.77
N VAL A 378 -22.93 -0.85 -13.76
CA VAL A 378 -22.06 -1.12 -14.91
C VAL A 378 -21.86 -2.61 -15.19
N GLU A 379 -21.94 -3.46 -14.16
CA GLU A 379 -21.80 -4.92 -14.31
C GLU A 379 -23.01 -5.54 -14.99
N LYS A 380 -24.18 -4.92 -14.82
CA LYS A 380 -25.46 -5.31 -15.44
C LYS A 380 -25.64 -4.72 -16.84
N ALA A 381 -24.86 -3.71 -17.21
CA ALA A 381 -25.02 -3.03 -18.48
C ALA A 381 -24.66 -3.97 -19.66
N PRO A 382 -25.43 -3.90 -20.76
CA PRO A 382 -25.17 -4.73 -21.94
C PRO A 382 -23.83 -4.35 -22.58
N THR A 383 -23.23 -5.32 -23.28
CA THR A 383 -21.95 -5.12 -23.95
C THR A 383 -21.99 -5.67 -25.37
N ARG A 384 -21.31 -5.02 -26.30
CA ARG A 384 -21.10 -5.51 -27.66
C ARG A 384 -19.67 -6.00 -27.80
N LYS A 385 -19.50 -7.29 -28.08
CA LYS A 385 -18.20 -7.87 -28.40
C LYS A 385 -17.61 -7.16 -29.61
N ILE A 386 -16.34 -6.78 -29.51
CA ILE A 386 -15.61 -6.18 -30.62
C ILE A 386 -14.96 -7.33 -31.40
N ALA A 387 -15.30 -7.45 -32.69
CA ALA A 387 -14.75 -8.49 -33.55
C ALA A 387 -13.28 -8.21 -33.87
N MET A 388 -12.40 -9.21 -33.74
CA MET A 388 -10.96 -9.04 -33.85
C MET A 388 -10.39 -9.92 -34.95
N VAL A 389 -9.49 -9.35 -35.75
CA VAL A 389 -8.76 -10.08 -36.80
C VAL A 389 -7.50 -10.74 -36.24
N LYS A 390 -6.94 -10.21 -35.13
CA LYS A 390 -5.67 -10.66 -34.57
C LYS A 390 -5.61 -10.45 -33.05
N GLY A 391 -4.92 -11.36 -32.35
CA GLY A 391 -4.44 -11.16 -30.97
C GLY A 391 -5.28 -11.78 -29.85
N LEU A 392 -6.62 -11.65 -29.89
CA LEU A 392 -7.52 -12.20 -28.85
C LEU A 392 -7.91 -13.68 -29.04
N PRO A 393 -8.18 -14.19 -30.26
CA PRO A 393 -8.67 -15.57 -30.45
C PRO A 393 -7.71 -16.65 -29.94
N GLU A 394 -6.40 -16.41 -30.00
CA GLU A 394 -5.37 -17.34 -29.50
C GLU A 394 -5.29 -17.38 -27.96
N ARG A 395 -5.73 -16.30 -27.29
CA ARG A 395 -5.66 -16.13 -25.82
C ARG A 395 -7.00 -16.35 -25.12
N GLY A 396 -8.08 -16.56 -25.87
CA GLY A 396 -9.44 -16.75 -25.37
C GLY A 396 -10.07 -15.53 -24.69
N LEU A 397 -9.38 -14.37 -24.70
CA LEU A 397 -9.84 -13.13 -24.07
C LEU A 397 -11.00 -12.53 -24.87
N VAL A 398 -11.98 -11.95 -24.17
CA VAL A 398 -13.10 -11.24 -24.81
C VAL A 398 -12.97 -9.75 -24.52
N LEU A 399 -13.01 -8.95 -25.57
CA LEU A 399 -13.06 -7.49 -25.47
C LEU A 399 -14.39 -7.00 -26.01
N SER A 400 -15.10 -6.23 -25.20
CA SER A 400 -16.40 -5.68 -25.52
C SER A 400 -16.46 -4.18 -25.24
N GLN A 401 -17.30 -3.48 -25.99
CA GLN A 401 -17.70 -2.11 -25.72
C GLN A 401 -18.95 -2.09 -24.84
N LEU A 402 -18.97 -1.22 -23.84
CA LEU A 402 -20.15 -1.01 -23.00
C LEU A 402 -21.26 -0.32 -23.79
N LEU A 403 -22.49 -0.82 -23.68
CA LEU A 403 -23.68 -0.29 -24.34
C LEU A 403 -24.69 0.21 -23.32
N ASN A 404 -25.51 1.18 -23.75
CA ASN A 404 -26.63 1.72 -22.98
C ASN A 404 -26.25 2.18 -21.56
N TYR A 405 -24.98 2.53 -21.32
CA TYR A 405 -24.50 3.07 -20.06
C TYR A 405 -24.03 4.52 -20.28
N PRO A 406 -24.22 5.45 -19.31
CA PRO A 406 -23.91 6.86 -19.54
C PRO A 406 -22.43 7.15 -19.84
N VAL A 407 -21.52 6.31 -19.32
CA VAL A 407 -20.09 6.38 -19.60
C VAL A 407 -19.70 5.37 -20.67
N ARG A 408 -18.98 5.82 -21.70
CA ARG A 408 -18.37 4.94 -22.69
C ARG A 408 -17.17 4.24 -22.07
N GLY A 409 -17.11 2.92 -22.20
CA GLY A 409 -16.05 2.12 -21.60
C GLY A 409 -15.80 0.83 -22.36
N LEU A 410 -14.65 0.23 -22.08
CA LEU A 410 -14.26 -1.07 -22.60
C LEU A 410 -14.27 -2.09 -21.48
N VAL A 411 -14.66 -3.32 -21.82
CA VAL A 411 -14.78 -4.45 -20.90
C VAL A 411 -13.87 -5.56 -21.41
N PHE A 412 -12.92 -5.96 -20.58
CA PHE A 412 -12.00 -7.06 -20.83
C PHE A 412 -12.40 -8.22 -19.93
N GLU A 413 -12.67 -9.37 -20.53
CA GLU A 413 -13.04 -10.58 -19.82
C GLU A 413 -11.98 -11.64 -20.02
N ARG A 414 -11.70 -12.38 -18.95
CA ARG A 414 -10.63 -13.36 -18.86
C ARG A 414 -10.79 -14.45 -19.91
N GLY A 415 -9.68 -14.73 -20.58
CA GLY A 415 -9.53 -15.88 -21.46
C GLY A 415 -8.83 -17.03 -20.76
N ASN A 416 -7.72 -17.48 -21.35
CA ASN A 416 -7.01 -18.68 -20.90
C ASN A 416 -6.35 -18.49 -19.52
N THR A 417 -5.67 -17.36 -19.30
CA THR A 417 -4.93 -17.08 -18.06
C THR A 417 -5.26 -15.69 -17.52
N MET A 418 -5.12 -15.49 -16.20
CA MET A 418 -5.25 -14.15 -15.61
C MET A 418 -4.12 -13.22 -16.08
N ARG A 419 -2.92 -13.77 -16.26
CA ARG A 419 -1.74 -13.02 -16.71
C ARG A 419 -1.97 -12.40 -18.09
N ASP A 420 -2.63 -13.09 -19.01
CA ASP A 420 -2.97 -12.54 -20.32
C ASP A 420 -3.92 -11.34 -20.21
N LEU A 421 -4.96 -11.45 -19.38
CA LEU A 421 -5.88 -10.35 -19.09
C LEU A 421 -5.15 -9.17 -18.47
N SER A 422 -4.35 -9.43 -17.43
CA SER A 422 -3.53 -8.44 -16.73
C SER A 422 -2.60 -7.69 -17.68
N ASN A 423 -1.89 -8.40 -18.55
CA ASN A 423 -0.97 -7.80 -19.51
C ASN A 423 -1.69 -6.89 -20.51
N VAL A 424 -2.81 -7.34 -21.08
CA VAL A 424 -3.59 -6.56 -22.05
C VAL A 424 -4.16 -5.29 -21.41
N VAL A 425 -4.73 -5.40 -20.22
CA VAL A 425 -5.27 -4.24 -19.50
C VAL A 425 -4.16 -3.29 -19.07
N ALA A 426 -3.05 -3.80 -18.54
CA ALA A 426 -1.91 -2.96 -18.14
C ALA A 426 -1.34 -2.19 -19.34
N SER A 427 -1.15 -2.84 -20.50
CA SER A 427 -0.72 -2.16 -21.74
C SER A 427 -1.71 -1.07 -22.17
N SER A 428 -3.01 -1.32 -22.05
CA SER A 428 -4.06 -0.34 -22.34
C SER A 428 -3.97 0.87 -21.41
N CYS A 429 -3.79 0.64 -20.11
CA CYS A 429 -3.64 1.69 -19.10
C CYS A 429 -2.34 2.51 -19.31
N ILE A 430 -1.25 1.84 -19.69
CA ILE A 430 0.03 2.47 -20.02
C ILE A 430 -0.13 3.38 -21.25
N CYS A 431 -0.84 2.93 -22.27
CA CYS A 431 -1.16 3.75 -23.43
C CYS A 431 -1.95 5.01 -23.03
N LEU A 432 -3.00 4.86 -22.22
CA LEU A 432 -3.82 6.00 -21.78
C LEU A 432 -3.03 7.03 -20.98
N GLN A 433 -2.24 6.59 -20.00
CA GLN A 433 -1.44 7.50 -19.17
C GLN A 433 -0.31 8.17 -19.97
N ASP A 434 0.32 7.47 -20.92
CA ASP A 434 1.38 8.04 -21.75
C ASP A 434 0.82 9.04 -22.78
N ASN A 435 -0.45 8.91 -23.16
CA ASN A 435 -1.19 9.87 -24.00
C ASN A 435 -1.95 10.95 -23.18
N ASN A 436 -1.70 11.04 -21.87
CA ASN A 436 -2.35 11.99 -20.97
C ASN A 436 -3.89 11.94 -20.97
N ILE A 437 -4.47 10.75 -21.16
CA ILE A 437 -5.91 10.53 -21.11
C ILE A 437 -6.27 10.06 -19.69
N PRO A 438 -7.06 10.80 -18.91
CA PRO A 438 -7.51 10.35 -17.61
C PRO A 438 -8.44 9.13 -17.73
N TYR A 439 -8.30 8.19 -16.81
CA TYR A 439 -9.10 6.96 -16.79
C TYR A 439 -9.29 6.36 -15.39
N ASN A 440 -10.33 5.55 -15.27
CA ASN A 440 -10.62 4.71 -14.10
C ASN A 440 -10.63 3.24 -14.53
N VAL A 441 -10.30 2.34 -13.60
CA VAL A 441 -10.34 0.89 -13.83
C VAL A 441 -11.12 0.21 -12.70
N LEU A 442 -12.11 -0.60 -13.04
CA LEU A 442 -12.81 -1.48 -12.10
C LEU A 442 -12.43 -2.93 -12.38
N ILE A 443 -11.89 -3.63 -11.40
CA ILE A 443 -11.68 -5.08 -11.42
C ILE A 443 -12.82 -5.72 -10.65
N SER A 444 -13.57 -6.61 -11.30
CA SER A 444 -14.76 -7.26 -10.77
C SER A 444 -14.74 -8.77 -11.03
N ASP A 445 -15.78 -9.47 -10.53
CA ASP A 445 -16.00 -10.91 -10.76
C ASP A 445 -14.74 -11.74 -10.44
N CYS A 446 -14.20 -11.55 -9.24
CA CYS A 446 -13.00 -12.23 -8.75
C CYS A 446 -11.78 -12.07 -9.68
N GLY A 447 -11.64 -10.91 -10.34
CA GLY A 447 -10.55 -10.64 -11.29
C GLY A 447 -10.75 -11.23 -12.68
N LYS A 448 -11.96 -11.72 -13.02
CA LYS A 448 -12.26 -12.24 -14.35
C LYS A 448 -12.73 -11.17 -15.33
N ARG A 449 -13.20 -10.03 -14.82
CA ARG A 449 -13.73 -8.94 -15.65
C ARG A 449 -13.10 -7.62 -15.21
N VAL A 450 -12.65 -6.84 -16.18
CA VAL A 450 -12.04 -5.54 -15.96
C VAL A 450 -12.66 -4.50 -16.88
N PHE A 451 -13.10 -3.39 -16.30
CA PHE A 451 -13.63 -2.25 -17.03
C PHE A 451 -12.60 -1.13 -17.06
N ILE A 452 -12.42 -0.50 -18.22
CA ILE A 452 -11.65 0.72 -18.38
C ILE A 452 -12.58 1.83 -18.83
N PHE A 453 -12.56 2.95 -18.10
CA PHE A 453 -13.35 4.14 -18.37
C PHE A 453 -12.42 5.33 -18.63
N PRO A 454 -12.07 5.61 -19.89
CA PRO A 454 -11.50 6.91 -20.25
C PRO A 454 -12.50 8.01 -19.91
N GLN A 455 -12.04 9.10 -19.28
CA GLN A 455 -12.92 10.20 -18.88
C GLN A 455 -12.27 11.58 -19.04
N CYS A 456 -13.10 12.62 -19.05
CA CYS A 456 -12.67 14.01 -19.26
C CYS A 456 -13.28 15.01 -18.27
N TYR A 457 -13.85 14.56 -17.14
CA TYR A 457 -14.63 15.44 -16.27
C TYR A 457 -13.79 16.56 -15.64
N ALA A 458 -12.58 16.26 -15.15
CA ALA A 458 -11.72 17.28 -14.54
C ALA A 458 -11.28 18.36 -15.55
N GLU A 459 -11.07 17.98 -16.81
CA GLU A 459 -10.77 18.91 -17.91
C GLU A 459 -11.98 19.80 -18.19
N LYS A 460 -13.18 19.22 -18.35
CA LYS A 460 -14.42 19.99 -18.52
C LYS A 460 -14.69 20.94 -17.36
N GLN A 461 -14.40 20.54 -16.12
CA GLN A 461 -14.50 21.41 -14.95
C GLN A 461 -13.55 22.61 -15.07
N ALA A 462 -12.30 22.39 -15.50
CA ALA A 462 -11.32 23.45 -15.69
C ALA A 462 -11.69 24.40 -16.84
N LEU A 463 -12.36 23.89 -17.88
CA LEU A 463 -12.88 24.68 -19.01
C LEU A 463 -14.21 25.40 -18.70
N GLY A 464 -14.83 25.13 -17.55
CA GLY A 464 -16.13 25.73 -17.18
C GLY A 464 -17.32 25.15 -17.95
N GLU A 465 -17.17 23.96 -18.55
CA GLU A 465 -18.19 23.30 -19.35
C GLU A 465 -19.21 22.52 -18.49
N VAL A 466 -18.89 22.27 -17.22
CA VAL A 466 -19.76 21.56 -16.30
C VAL A 466 -20.76 22.52 -15.64
N SER A 467 -22.04 22.18 -15.72
CA SER A 467 -23.11 23.01 -15.13
C SER A 467 -22.95 23.22 -13.61
N GLN A 468 -23.29 24.41 -13.13
CA GLN A 468 -23.22 24.77 -11.70
C GLN A 468 -23.99 23.79 -10.81
N GLN A 469 -25.15 23.31 -11.27
CA GLN A 469 -25.97 22.33 -10.54
C GLN A 469 -25.20 21.05 -10.22
N LEU A 470 -24.35 20.56 -11.14
CA LEU A 470 -23.52 19.38 -10.91
C LEU A 470 -22.33 19.72 -10.01
N LEU A 471 -21.72 20.89 -10.16
CA LEU A 471 -20.64 21.34 -9.28
C LEU A 471 -21.10 21.47 -7.82
N ASP A 472 -22.34 21.91 -7.61
CA ASP A 472 -22.94 22.11 -6.29
C ASP A 472 -23.18 20.81 -5.53
N THR A 473 -23.32 19.67 -6.22
CA THR A 473 -23.39 18.35 -5.54
C THR A 473 -22.04 17.94 -4.99
N GLN A 474 -20.96 18.51 -5.54
CA GLN A 474 -19.58 18.24 -5.21
C GLN A 474 -19.17 16.76 -5.40
N VAL A 475 -19.98 15.95 -6.08
CA VAL A 475 -19.64 14.55 -6.33
C VAL A 475 -18.49 14.52 -7.33
N ASN A 476 -17.43 13.81 -6.96
CA ASN A 476 -16.30 13.58 -7.84
C ASN A 476 -16.48 12.19 -8.46
N PRO A 477 -16.61 12.08 -9.80
CA PRO A 477 -16.86 10.81 -10.46
C PRO A 477 -15.55 9.99 -10.54
N ALA A 478 -15.18 9.36 -9.43
CA ALA A 478 -14.10 8.38 -9.39
C ALA A 478 -14.64 7.01 -9.83
N VAL A 479 -13.81 5.98 -9.74
CA VAL A 479 -14.15 4.61 -10.17
C VAL A 479 -15.47 4.11 -9.57
N TRP A 480 -15.76 4.42 -8.31
CA TRP A 480 -16.96 3.93 -7.63
C TRP A 480 -18.23 4.57 -8.22
N GLU A 481 -18.23 5.89 -8.36
CA GLU A 481 -19.36 6.64 -8.94
C GLU A 481 -19.56 6.31 -10.41
N ILE A 482 -18.47 6.23 -11.19
CA ILE A 482 -18.51 5.85 -12.61
C ILE A 482 -19.05 4.44 -12.81
N SER A 483 -18.80 3.54 -11.85
CA SER A 483 -19.34 2.17 -11.92
C SER A 483 -20.79 2.08 -11.42
N GLY A 484 -21.31 3.16 -10.84
CA GLY A 484 -22.70 3.32 -10.42
C GLY A 484 -22.96 3.23 -8.92
N HIS A 485 -21.92 3.29 -8.08
CA HIS A 485 -22.04 3.53 -6.65
C HIS A 485 -21.85 5.03 -6.34
N MET A 486 -22.96 5.74 -6.23
CA MET A 486 -23.03 7.18 -6.04
C MET A 486 -22.86 7.56 -4.56
N VAL A 487 -21.66 8.00 -4.19
CA VAL A 487 -21.36 8.51 -2.85
C VAL A 487 -21.78 9.97 -2.75
N LEU A 488 -22.99 10.19 -2.23
CA LEU A 488 -23.63 11.50 -2.09
C LEU A 488 -23.19 12.17 -0.79
N LYS A 489 -23.09 13.51 -0.84
CA LYS A 489 -22.52 14.32 0.25
C LYS A 489 -23.54 15.09 1.06
N ARG A 490 -24.75 15.26 0.53
CA ARG A 490 -25.83 16.08 1.12
C ARG A 490 -27.06 15.22 1.25
N LYS A 491 -27.71 15.26 2.41
CA LYS A 491 -28.96 14.54 2.66
C LYS A 491 -30.05 14.82 1.61
N LYS A 492 -30.19 16.08 1.19
CA LYS A 492 -31.11 16.48 0.12
C LYS A 492 -30.87 15.72 -1.19
N ASP A 493 -29.62 15.61 -1.63
CA ASP A 493 -29.29 14.91 -2.89
C ASP A 493 -29.60 13.41 -2.78
N TYR A 494 -29.45 12.84 -1.58
CA TYR A 494 -29.78 11.45 -1.31
C TYR A 494 -31.28 11.21 -1.29
N GLU A 495 -32.05 12.04 -0.59
CA GLU A 495 -33.51 11.94 -0.53
C GLU A 495 -34.13 12.09 -1.93
N ASP A 496 -33.70 13.10 -2.69
CA ASP A 496 -34.17 13.43 -4.04
C ASP A 496 -33.54 12.56 -5.15
N ALA A 497 -32.70 11.59 -4.79
CA ALA A 497 -31.92 10.79 -5.75
C ALA A 497 -32.83 10.04 -6.75
N SER A 498 -32.64 10.33 -8.04
CA SER A 498 -33.28 9.66 -9.18
C SER A 498 -32.22 9.34 -10.23
N GLU A 499 -32.47 8.37 -11.12
CA GLU A 499 -31.47 7.98 -12.13
C GLU A 499 -31.08 9.10 -13.08
N HIS A 500 -31.92 10.12 -13.22
CA HIS A 500 -31.63 11.30 -14.00
C HIS A 500 -30.35 12.01 -13.54
N TYR A 501 -30.09 12.10 -12.24
CA TYR A 501 -28.89 12.76 -11.72
C TYR A 501 -27.60 12.00 -12.05
N PRO A 502 -27.44 10.70 -11.69
CA PRO A 502 -26.26 9.93 -12.06
C PRO A 502 -26.05 9.89 -13.57
N CYS A 503 -27.12 9.69 -14.38
CA CYS A 503 -27.00 9.69 -15.83
C CYS A 503 -26.45 11.02 -16.36
N ARG A 504 -26.92 12.16 -15.85
CA ARG A 504 -26.40 13.48 -16.24
C ARG A 504 -24.96 13.68 -15.83
N LEU A 505 -24.60 13.36 -14.58
CA LEU A 505 -23.21 13.48 -14.12
C LEU A 505 -22.28 12.62 -14.98
N LEU A 506 -22.64 11.37 -15.18
CA LEU A 506 -21.82 10.41 -15.91
C LEU A 506 -21.74 10.70 -17.42
N ALA A 507 -22.76 11.32 -18.01
CA ALA A 507 -22.68 11.84 -19.38
C ALA A 507 -21.61 12.95 -19.51
N GLU A 508 -21.45 13.80 -18.49
CA GLU A 508 -20.37 14.80 -18.48
C GLU A 508 -18.98 14.16 -18.36
N VAL A 509 -18.89 13.04 -17.65
CA VAL A 509 -17.64 12.29 -17.48
C VAL A 509 -17.17 11.64 -18.77
N SER A 510 -18.15 11.08 -19.50
CA SER A 510 -17.95 10.32 -20.72
C SER A 510 -17.24 11.15 -21.80
N LEU A 511 -16.34 10.50 -22.55
CA LEU A 511 -15.79 11.08 -23.78
C LEU A 511 -16.91 11.24 -24.83
N SER A 512 -16.73 12.17 -25.76
CA SER A 512 -17.54 12.20 -26.99
C SER A 512 -17.37 10.89 -27.74
N GLU A 513 -18.32 10.56 -28.62
CA GLU A 513 -18.24 9.33 -29.42
C GLU A 513 -17.00 9.30 -30.30
N GLU A 514 -16.72 10.39 -31.02
CA GLU A 514 -15.54 10.54 -31.88
C GLU A 514 -14.24 10.34 -31.09
N ARG A 515 -14.11 11.00 -29.93
CA ARG A 515 -12.92 10.88 -29.07
C ARG A 515 -12.81 9.48 -28.47
N PHE A 516 -13.93 8.85 -28.11
CA PHE A 516 -13.91 7.48 -27.61
C PHE A 516 -13.45 6.49 -28.67
N GLU A 517 -13.87 6.63 -29.93
CA GLU A 517 -13.42 5.77 -31.03
C GLU A 517 -11.92 5.93 -31.30
N GLU A 518 -11.39 7.16 -31.22
CA GLU A 518 -9.94 7.41 -31.29
C GLU A 518 -9.19 6.72 -30.13
N VAL A 519 -9.65 6.93 -28.89
CA VAL A 519 -9.03 6.33 -27.71
C VAL A 519 -9.13 4.80 -27.73
N LYS A 520 -10.24 4.25 -28.21
CA LYS A 520 -10.41 2.81 -28.42
C LYS A 520 -9.36 2.29 -29.39
N ALA A 521 -9.11 2.99 -30.50
CA ALA A 521 -8.07 2.58 -31.44
C ALA A 521 -6.67 2.55 -30.79
N TYR A 522 -6.32 3.56 -29.97
CA TYR A 522 -5.06 3.57 -29.20
C TYR A 522 -4.93 2.39 -28.25
N ILE A 523 -6.01 2.08 -27.52
CA ILE A 523 -6.05 0.92 -26.61
C ILE A 523 -5.86 -0.38 -27.37
N LEU A 524 -6.55 -0.56 -28.50
CA LEU A 524 -6.45 -1.76 -29.32
C LEU A 524 -5.02 -1.94 -29.84
N GLU A 525 -4.41 -0.88 -30.40
CA GLU A 525 -3.04 -0.91 -30.88
C GLU A 525 -2.04 -1.30 -29.77
N ALA A 526 -2.12 -0.66 -28.61
CA ALA A 526 -1.24 -0.93 -27.47
C ALA A 526 -1.42 -2.34 -26.89
N ALA A 527 -2.63 -2.88 -26.95
CA ALA A 527 -2.92 -4.25 -26.57
C ALA A 527 -2.48 -5.28 -27.64
N GLY A 528 -1.96 -4.84 -28.79
CA GLY A 528 -1.60 -5.70 -29.92
C GLY A 528 -2.82 -6.33 -30.61
N LEU A 529 -3.96 -5.64 -30.53
CA LEU A 529 -5.27 -6.08 -31.03
C LEU A 529 -5.63 -5.30 -32.29
N GLN A 530 -6.29 -5.97 -33.22
CA GLN A 530 -6.78 -5.34 -34.45
C GLN A 530 -8.25 -5.66 -34.64
N GLU A 531 -9.09 -4.62 -34.58
CA GLU A 531 -10.52 -4.71 -34.84
C GLU A 531 -10.77 -5.06 -36.31
N ALA A 532 -11.74 -5.93 -36.56
CA ALA A 532 -12.18 -6.25 -37.91
C ALA A 532 -12.92 -5.04 -38.48
N CYS A 533 -12.45 -4.52 -39.62
CA CYS A 533 -13.23 -3.57 -40.40
C CYS A 533 -14.45 -4.31 -40.96
N LEU A 534 -15.55 -4.32 -40.21
CA LEU A 534 -16.85 -4.67 -40.76
C LEU A 534 -17.20 -3.56 -41.73
N GLY A 535 -17.10 -3.84 -43.03
CA GLY A 535 -17.58 -2.94 -44.05
C GLY A 535 -19.02 -2.54 -43.74
N ALA A 536 -19.35 -1.27 -43.91
CA ALA A 536 -20.71 -0.77 -43.78
C ALA A 536 -21.61 -1.49 -44.81
N LYS A 537 -22.15 -2.63 -44.40
CA LYS A 537 -23.24 -3.44 -44.96
C LYS A 537 -23.10 -4.81 -44.32
N ASP A 538 -23.78 -5.01 -43.21
CA ASP A 538 -24.62 -6.19 -43.06
C ASP A 538 -25.74 -5.86 -42.09
N SER A 539 -26.94 -6.20 -42.55
CA SER A 539 -28.25 -5.98 -41.97
C SER A 539 -28.34 -6.49 -40.54
N ILE A 540 -29.15 -5.78 -39.75
CA ILE A 540 -29.65 -6.18 -38.44
C ILE A 540 -30.30 -7.57 -38.58
N GLU A 541 -29.58 -8.62 -38.21
CA GLU A 541 -30.17 -9.87 -37.76
C GLU A 541 -30.15 -9.87 -36.24
N GLN A 542 -31.30 -9.52 -35.66
CA GLN A 542 -31.58 -9.79 -34.26
C GLN A 542 -31.68 -11.32 -34.10
N GLN A 543 -30.65 -11.95 -33.55
CA GLN A 543 -30.83 -13.23 -32.88
C GLN A 543 -31.13 -12.95 -31.42
N GLU A 544 -32.43 -12.86 -31.12
CA GLU A 544 -32.94 -13.12 -29.77
C GLU A 544 -32.77 -14.60 -29.49
N GLU A 545 -31.76 -14.96 -28.70
CA GLU A 545 -31.67 -16.31 -28.13
C GLU A 545 -32.61 -16.38 -26.91
N VAL A 546 -33.90 -16.60 -27.19
CA VAL A 546 -34.88 -17.00 -26.18
C VAL A 546 -34.65 -18.47 -25.87
N VAL A 547 -33.99 -18.75 -24.74
CA VAL A 547 -33.91 -20.10 -24.19
C VAL A 547 -35.29 -20.51 -23.67
N PHE A 548 -36.08 -21.14 -24.53
CA PHE A 548 -37.26 -21.92 -24.11
C PHE A 548 -36.78 -23.20 -23.42
N GLY A 549 -36.95 -23.25 -22.11
CA GLY A 549 -36.76 -24.47 -21.31
C GLY A 549 -37.79 -25.53 -21.67
N GLY A 550 -37.33 -26.62 -22.27
CA GLY A 550 -38.09 -27.86 -22.44
C GLY A 550 -38.29 -28.57 -21.10
N ALA A 551 -39.54 -28.97 -20.85
CA ALA A 551 -40.00 -29.68 -19.67
C ALA A 551 -39.29 -31.02 -19.44
N CYS A 552 -39.02 -31.37 -18.18
CA CYS A 552 -39.14 -32.74 -17.68
C CYS A 552 -39.24 -32.80 -16.14
N SER A 553 -40.42 -33.22 -15.69
CA SER A 553 -40.75 -34.03 -14.48
C SER A 553 -40.22 -33.61 -13.09
N HIS A 554 -41.16 -33.12 -12.26
CA HIS A 554 -41.11 -33.20 -10.79
C HIS A 554 -41.20 -34.65 -10.29
N PRO A 555 -40.61 -34.91 -9.10
CA PRO A 555 -41.44 -35.43 -8.02
C PRO A 555 -41.41 -34.52 -6.78
N SER A 556 -42.57 -34.47 -6.14
CA SER A 556 -42.94 -33.71 -4.95
C SER A 556 -42.11 -34.05 -3.71
N SER A 557 -41.62 -33.03 -3.00
CA SER A 557 -41.63 -33.01 -1.53
C SER A 557 -41.43 -31.58 -1.00
N SER A 558 -42.44 -31.09 -0.29
CA SER A 558 -42.39 -29.85 0.52
C SER A 558 -41.55 -30.05 1.78
N PRO A 559 -40.93 -28.99 2.34
CA PRO A 559 -41.49 -28.49 3.60
C PRO A 559 -41.42 -26.96 3.83
N ARG A 560 -42.58 -26.46 4.26
CA ARG A 560 -42.87 -25.55 5.39
C ARG A 560 -41.93 -24.37 5.69
N LEU A 561 -42.52 -23.19 5.47
CA LEU A 561 -42.27 -21.92 6.15
C LEU A 561 -42.29 -22.09 7.69
N PHE A 562 -41.29 -21.52 8.37
CA PHE A 562 -41.41 -21.16 9.78
C PHE A 562 -41.49 -19.64 9.89
N GLY A 563 -42.62 -19.21 10.44
CA GLY A 563 -42.88 -17.83 10.81
C GLY A 563 -42.21 -17.46 12.12
N SER A 564 -42.06 -16.15 12.26
CA SER A 564 -41.88 -15.39 13.47
C SER A 564 -42.86 -15.78 14.57
N GLU A 565 -42.38 -15.94 15.81
CA GLU A 565 -43.15 -15.62 17.00
C GLU A 565 -42.25 -15.14 18.14
N VAL A 566 -42.73 -14.08 18.77
CA VAL A 566 -42.25 -13.40 19.97
C VAL A 566 -42.74 -14.16 21.21
N ILE A 567 -42.22 -13.78 22.39
CA ILE A 567 -42.73 -13.93 23.79
C ILE A 567 -41.72 -14.78 24.60
N GLN A 568 -41.11 -14.34 25.70
CA GLN A 568 -41.47 -13.38 26.75
C GLN A 568 -40.20 -12.83 27.41
#